data_AF-Q7JWV5-F1
#
_entry.id   AF-Q7JWV5-F1
#
_cell.length_a   1.000
_cell.length_b   1.000
_cell.length_c   1.000
_cell.angle_alpha   90.00
_cell.angle_beta   90.00
_cell.angle_gamma   90.00
#
_symmetry.space_group_name_H-M   'P 1'
#
loop_
_entity.id
_entity.type
_entity.pdbx_description
1 polymer ?
#
loop_
_entity_poly.entity_id
_entity_poly.type
_entity_poly.pdbx_seq_one_letter_code
_entity_poly.pdbx_strand_id
1 'polypeptide(L)'
;MEELMRQNGQKCERQELTCSVLFTNPKLSAEKLSSNDEINSIARFVSKAEDLEMHRVFSKISKNGVEETTSLNRSLFEFGHNFEDADGWLKLEQPCKDRLATVLRYMFESHLKTTVQIEINNMYFNCHFIVLQVYSRFFSELEMIPLLVTLPEKIVSQKAFMLSYKWMLSDEPVLELAHIVEVYVAATYLRISGLAAHCWKYFDDEEYYNEDTACVLYVESKDNPAMDVVRNLMLTRIRKFLLTFVATRDFLDLPTSHLIFLLESDQICVNTEIEVFFIAVRWLGHDWNKRKVHVRRLMSCIRFNLMPLWYLLYARREEDHPLVMKLIFNPEVEYKIDESISRITSRMYEDALEGNDAQSEEYASDSGQRNWICDSLCSYYHGVGCPNTREIRFKHFEDYLSELQQCSKDHWSQVIFQDPSKKIDCCSTRKIKSDDFVAD
;
A
#
# COMPACT_ATOMS: atom_id res chain seq x y z
N MET A 1 -34.64 66.75 -14.28
CA MET A 1 -34.22 65.54 -15.03
C MET A 1 -34.03 64.33 -14.12
N GLU A 2 -33.49 64.51 -12.90
CA GLU A 2 -33.32 63.40 -11.94
C GLU A 2 -34.63 62.74 -11.47
N GLU A 3 -35.75 63.47 -11.39
CA GLU A 3 -37.04 62.87 -11.00
C GLU A 3 -37.68 61.97 -12.08
N LEU A 4 -37.39 62.23 -13.36
CA LEU A 4 -37.87 61.38 -14.46
C LEU A 4 -37.13 60.03 -14.53
N MET A 5 -35.90 59.96 -14.02
CA MET A 5 -35.13 58.72 -13.98
C MET A 5 -35.60 57.76 -12.87
N ARG A 6 -36.33 58.26 -11.86
CA ARG A 6 -36.70 57.46 -10.68
C ARG A 6 -38.01 56.69 -10.84
N GLN A 7 -38.85 57.02 -11.83
CA GLN A 7 -40.14 56.33 -12.06
C GLN A 7 -40.05 55.12 -13.00
N ASN A 8 -38.96 54.95 -13.77
CA ASN A 8 -38.79 53.79 -14.64
C ASN A 8 -38.07 52.61 -13.96
N GLY A 9 -38.09 52.56 -12.63
CA GLY A 9 -37.57 51.44 -11.83
C GLY A 9 -38.41 50.16 -11.88
N GLN A 10 -39.01 49.83 -13.02
CA GLN A 10 -39.45 48.45 -13.27
C GLN A 10 -38.19 47.63 -13.51
N LYS A 11 -37.74 46.93 -12.46
CA LYS A 11 -36.76 45.84 -12.54
C LYS A 11 -37.27 44.85 -13.59
N CYS A 12 -36.86 45.03 -14.83
CA CYS A 12 -36.91 43.96 -15.82
C CYS A 12 -35.82 42.98 -15.38
N GLU A 13 -36.17 42.07 -14.46
CA GLU A 13 -35.41 40.85 -14.28
C GLU A 13 -35.45 40.14 -15.62
N ARG A 14 -34.42 40.39 -16.45
CA ARG A 14 -34.17 39.60 -17.65
C ARG A 14 -33.94 38.17 -17.16
N GLN A 15 -34.98 37.35 -17.21
CA GLN A 15 -34.87 35.93 -16.96
C GLN A 15 -33.95 35.36 -18.05
N GLU A 16 -32.69 35.14 -17.70
CA GLU A 16 -31.75 34.40 -18.54
C GLU A 16 -32.13 32.94 -18.49
N LEU A 17 -32.87 32.46 -19.50
CA LEU A 17 -33.12 31.04 -19.68
C LEU A 17 -31.79 30.36 -20.03
N THR A 18 -31.32 29.47 -19.16
CA THR A 18 -30.19 28.60 -19.49
C THR A 18 -30.72 27.32 -20.11
N CYS A 19 -30.17 26.93 -21.26
CA CYS A 19 -30.56 25.70 -21.94
C CYS A 19 -29.49 24.64 -21.73
N SER A 20 -29.91 23.47 -21.25
CA SER A 20 -29.07 22.27 -21.23
C SER A 20 -29.53 21.33 -22.33
N VAL A 21 -28.66 21.03 -23.29
CA VAL A 21 -28.98 20.13 -24.40
C VAL A 21 -28.84 18.68 -23.94
N LEU A 22 -29.94 17.94 -23.93
CA LEU A 22 -29.95 16.50 -23.70
C LEU A 22 -29.71 15.77 -25.02
N PHE A 23 -28.60 15.05 -25.11
CA PHE A 23 -28.35 14.14 -26.21
C PHE A 23 -29.13 12.84 -26.01
N THR A 24 -30.38 12.79 -26.48
CA THR A 24 -31.10 11.51 -26.62
C THR A 24 -30.59 10.78 -27.85
N ASN A 25 -30.00 9.59 -27.66
CA ASN A 25 -29.70 8.70 -28.77
C ASN A 25 -31.03 8.24 -29.41
N PRO A 26 -31.34 8.59 -30.67
CA PRO A 26 -32.62 8.25 -31.29
C PRO A 26 -32.86 6.73 -31.39
N LYS A 27 -31.83 5.88 -31.24
CA LYS A 27 -31.96 4.43 -31.24
C LYS A 27 -32.32 3.82 -29.87
N LEU A 28 -32.17 4.56 -28.76
CA LEU A 28 -32.69 4.14 -27.46
C LEU A 28 -33.99 4.91 -27.23
N SER A 29 -35.12 4.22 -27.43
CA SER A 29 -36.42 4.72 -27.00
C SER A 29 -36.34 5.04 -25.52
N ALA A 30 -36.46 6.32 -25.16
CA ALA A 30 -36.53 6.76 -23.78
C ALA A 30 -37.73 6.09 -23.12
N GLU A 31 -37.49 5.02 -22.38
CA GLU A 31 -38.41 4.57 -21.34
C GLU A 31 -38.59 5.76 -20.41
N LYS A 32 -39.80 6.33 -20.46
CA LYS A 32 -40.38 7.35 -19.58
C LYS A 32 -39.41 7.77 -18.47
N LEU A 33 -38.55 8.73 -18.77
CA LEU A 33 -37.98 9.58 -17.73
C LEU A 33 -39.18 10.32 -17.14
N SER A 34 -39.66 9.79 -16.01
CA SER A 34 -40.68 10.42 -15.20
C SER A 34 -40.23 11.85 -14.97
N SER A 35 -41.16 12.77 -15.19
CA SER A 35 -41.06 14.18 -14.84
C SER A 35 -40.82 14.34 -13.33
N ASN A 36 -39.59 14.11 -12.91
CA ASN A 36 -39.00 14.38 -11.60
C ASN A 36 -37.70 15.13 -11.94
N ASP A 37 -37.34 16.23 -11.33
CA ASP A 37 -37.94 17.10 -10.34
C ASP A 37 -37.38 18.49 -10.70
N GLU A 38 -37.97 19.52 -10.13
CA GLU A 38 -37.66 20.94 -10.28
C GLU A 38 -36.19 21.28 -9.96
N ILE A 39 -35.25 20.90 -10.83
CA ILE A 39 -33.88 21.43 -10.82
C ILE A 39 -34.00 22.88 -11.28
N ASN A 40 -34.10 23.78 -10.30
CA ASN A 40 -34.01 25.25 -10.39
C ASN A 40 -34.72 25.83 -11.61
N SER A 41 -35.85 26.54 -11.41
CA SER A 41 -36.77 27.13 -12.41
C SER A 41 -36.19 27.90 -13.63
N ILE A 42 -34.87 28.01 -13.76
CA ILE A 42 -34.14 28.77 -14.76
C ILE A 42 -33.62 27.86 -15.91
N ALA A 43 -33.35 26.57 -15.66
CA ALA A 43 -32.76 25.69 -16.67
C ALA A 43 -33.81 24.82 -17.37
N ARG A 44 -33.99 24.98 -18.69
CA ARG A 44 -34.86 24.10 -19.49
C ARG A 44 -34.01 23.08 -20.23
N PHE A 45 -34.32 21.80 -20.02
CA PHE A 45 -33.75 20.73 -20.80
C PHE A 45 -34.40 20.66 -22.17
N VAL A 46 -33.58 20.70 -23.22
CA VAL A 46 -34.03 20.62 -24.61
C VAL A 46 -33.42 19.39 -25.28
N SER A 47 -34.27 18.53 -25.83
CA SER A 47 -33.85 17.33 -26.57
C SER A 47 -33.97 17.49 -28.09
N LYS A 48 -34.82 18.40 -28.56
CA LYS A 48 -35.00 18.69 -29.99
C LYS A 48 -34.73 20.16 -30.29
N ALA A 49 -34.14 20.44 -31.44
CA ALA A 49 -33.89 21.81 -31.88
C ALA A 49 -35.18 22.66 -31.93
N GLU A 50 -36.32 22.05 -32.27
CA GLU A 50 -37.64 22.70 -32.29
C GLU A 50 -38.06 23.31 -30.94
N ASP A 51 -37.57 22.79 -29.81
CA ASP A 51 -37.91 23.33 -28.48
C ASP A 51 -37.19 24.66 -28.20
N LEU A 52 -36.18 25.02 -29.01
CA LEU A 52 -35.48 26.32 -28.95
C LEU A 52 -36.20 27.43 -29.73
N GLU A 53 -37.24 27.08 -30.51
CA GLU A 53 -37.99 28.08 -31.28
C GLU A 53 -38.71 29.04 -30.34
N MET A 54 -38.28 30.31 -30.34
CA MET A 54 -38.81 31.34 -29.42
C MET A 54 -40.34 31.44 -29.46
N HIS A 55 -40.96 31.27 -30.63
CA HIS A 55 -42.42 31.25 -30.76
C HIS A 55 -43.05 30.15 -29.90
N ARG A 56 -42.48 28.94 -29.80
CA ARG A 56 -42.97 27.88 -28.91
C ARG A 56 -42.62 28.13 -27.44
N VAL A 57 -41.45 28.73 -27.18
CA VAL A 57 -41.01 29.09 -25.82
C VAL A 57 -41.95 30.13 -25.19
N PHE A 58 -42.34 31.17 -25.94
CA PHE A 58 -43.21 32.24 -25.45
C PHE A 58 -44.70 32.01 -25.72
N SER A 59 -45.11 31.29 -26.77
CA SER A 59 -46.55 31.00 -27.00
C SER A 59 -47.14 30.13 -25.90
N LYS A 60 -46.37 29.23 -25.29
CA LYS A 60 -46.84 28.48 -24.11
C LYS A 60 -47.07 29.40 -22.90
N ILE A 61 -46.39 30.54 -22.80
CA ILE A 61 -46.58 31.53 -21.74
C ILE A 61 -47.74 32.46 -22.10
N SER A 62 -47.88 32.81 -23.37
CA SER A 62 -48.91 33.72 -23.87
C SER A 62 -50.23 32.99 -24.18
N LYS A 63 -50.82 32.34 -23.17
CA LYS A 63 -52.22 31.88 -23.25
C LYS A 63 -53.25 33.01 -23.06
N ASN A 64 -52.81 34.26 -22.93
CA ASN A 64 -53.70 35.40 -22.71
C ASN A 64 -54.01 36.14 -24.01
N GLY A 65 -54.89 35.55 -24.81
CA GLY A 65 -55.98 36.27 -25.47
C GLY A 65 -55.67 37.45 -26.39
N VAL A 66 -54.53 37.47 -27.08
CA VAL A 66 -54.30 38.48 -28.13
C VAL A 66 -54.76 37.91 -29.47
N GLU A 67 -55.81 38.54 -29.99
CA GLU A 67 -56.41 38.34 -31.30
C GLU A 67 -55.35 38.54 -32.39
N GLU A 68 -54.84 37.45 -32.97
CA GLU A 68 -53.93 37.53 -34.11
C GLU A 68 -54.72 38.00 -35.34
N THR A 69 -54.55 39.27 -35.66
CA THR A 69 -55.01 39.88 -36.92
C THR A 69 -54.45 39.08 -38.09
N THR A 70 -55.33 38.39 -38.82
CA THR A 70 -55.01 37.58 -39.99
C THR A 70 -54.45 38.46 -41.11
N SER A 71 -53.14 38.67 -41.11
CA SER A 71 -52.45 39.32 -42.22
C SER A 71 -52.64 38.48 -43.48
N LEU A 72 -53.13 39.11 -44.55
CA LEU A 72 -53.37 38.48 -45.86
C LEU A 72 -52.11 37.92 -46.53
N ASN A 73 -50.93 38.33 -46.05
CA ASN A 73 -49.64 37.90 -46.57
C ASN A 73 -49.21 36.63 -45.85
N ARG A 74 -49.59 35.48 -46.40
CA ARG A 74 -49.16 34.17 -45.90
C ARG A 74 -47.69 33.97 -46.22
N SER A 75 -46.91 33.47 -45.27
CA SER A 75 -45.51 33.12 -45.52
C SER A 75 -45.40 31.90 -46.48
N LEU A 76 -44.25 31.72 -47.12
CA LEU A 76 -43.98 30.53 -47.95
C LEU A 76 -44.22 29.23 -47.18
N PHE A 77 -43.84 29.22 -45.91
CA PHE A 77 -44.07 28.11 -44.99
C PHE A 77 -45.58 27.85 -44.77
N GLU A 78 -46.37 28.90 -44.53
CA GLU A 78 -47.83 28.80 -44.33
C GLU A 78 -48.60 28.24 -45.52
N PHE A 79 -48.07 28.35 -46.74
CA PHE A 79 -48.68 27.74 -47.94
C PHE A 79 -47.99 26.48 -48.44
N GLY A 80 -47.16 25.85 -47.59
CA GLY A 80 -46.66 24.50 -47.80
C GLY A 80 -45.32 24.41 -48.52
N HIS A 81 -44.56 25.51 -48.62
CA HIS A 81 -43.18 25.48 -49.09
C HIS A 81 -42.23 25.43 -47.89
N ASN A 82 -41.98 24.23 -47.36
CA ASN A 82 -40.96 24.01 -46.35
C ASN A 82 -39.67 23.50 -47.01
N PHE A 83 -38.53 24.13 -46.73
CA PHE A 83 -37.24 23.66 -47.27
C PHE A 83 -36.84 22.30 -46.67
N GLU A 84 -37.43 21.91 -45.54
CA GLU A 84 -37.25 20.58 -44.93
C GLU A 84 -37.87 19.47 -45.79
N ASP A 85 -38.77 19.82 -46.71
CA ASP A 85 -39.35 18.90 -47.71
C ASP A 85 -38.41 18.66 -48.91
N ALA A 86 -37.14 19.09 -48.84
CA ALA A 86 -36.17 18.87 -49.90
C ALA A 86 -36.00 17.37 -50.20
N ASP A 87 -36.46 16.96 -51.39
CA ASP A 87 -36.44 15.57 -51.83
C ASP A 87 -35.03 14.96 -51.74
N GLY A 88 -34.94 13.85 -51.02
CA GLY A 88 -33.68 13.11 -50.87
C GLY A 88 -32.69 13.70 -49.88
N TRP A 89 -33.04 14.72 -49.07
CA TRP A 89 -32.16 15.25 -48.01
C TRP A 89 -31.61 14.15 -47.10
N LEU A 90 -32.48 13.25 -46.62
CA LEU A 90 -32.10 12.09 -45.80
C LEU A 90 -31.30 11.02 -46.57
N LYS A 91 -31.24 11.11 -47.91
CA LYS A 91 -30.48 10.18 -48.77
C LYS A 91 -29.07 10.70 -49.11
N LEU A 92 -28.78 11.98 -48.84
CA LEU A 92 -27.45 12.53 -49.06
C LEU A 92 -26.45 11.91 -48.07
N GLU A 93 -25.33 11.43 -48.60
CA GLU A 93 -24.23 10.94 -47.77
C GLU A 93 -23.64 12.12 -46.98
N GLN A 94 -23.85 12.10 -45.66
CA GLN A 94 -23.26 13.11 -44.79
C GLN A 94 -21.75 12.89 -44.69
N PRO A 95 -20.94 13.96 -44.73
CA PRO A 95 -19.50 13.85 -44.53
C PRO A 95 -19.17 13.14 -43.21
N CYS A 96 -18.12 12.32 -43.23
CA CYS A 96 -17.61 11.73 -42.00
C CYS A 96 -17.06 12.82 -41.08
N LYS A 97 -17.36 12.70 -39.78
CA LYS A 97 -16.88 13.58 -38.73
C LYS A 97 -15.91 12.81 -37.83
N ASP A 98 -14.79 13.43 -37.49
CA ASP A 98 -13.87 12.86 -36.50
C ASP A 98 -14.57 12.62 -35.16
N ARG A 99 -14.26 11.48 -34.54
CA ARG A 99 -14.81 11.16 -33.23
C ARG A 99 -14.24 12.14 -32.21
N LEU A 100 -15.12 12.78 -31.43
CA LEU A 100 -14.72 13.73 -30.39
C LEU A 100 -13.63 13.17 -29.46
N ALA A 101 -13.74 11.88 -29.10
CA ALA A 101 -12.74 11.20 -28.27
C ALA A 101 -11.33 11.22 -28.88
N THR A 102 -11.19 11.01 -30.20
CA THR A 102 -9.89 11.01 -30.89
C THR A 102 -9.29 12.42 -30.92
N VAL A 103 -10.11 13.44 -31.17
CA VAL A 103 -9.66 14.85 -31.17
C VAL A 103 -9.24 15.29 -29.77
N LEU A 104 -10.04 14.98 -28.74
CA LEU A 104 -9.71 15.27 -27.35
C LEU A 104 -8.42 14.57 -26.92
N ARG A 105 -8.27 13.30 -27.29
CA ARG A 105 -7.05 12.53 -27.00
C ARG A 105 -5.81 13.20 -27.58
N TYR A 106 -5.84 13.56 -28.86
CA TYR A 106 -4.74 14.25 -29.51
C TYR A 106 -4.39 15.57 -28.80
N MET A 107 -5.41 16.37 -28.42
CA MET A 107 -5.18 17.61 -27.67
C MET A 107 -4.55 17.35 -26.30
N PHE A 108 -5.01 16.32 -25.59
CA PHE A 108 -4.49 15.97 -24.28
C PHE A 108 -3.03 15.49 -24.33
N GLU A 109 -2.72 14.54 -25.23
CA GLU A 109 -1.37 14.01 -25.43
C GLU A 109 -0.40 15.07 -25.95
N SER A 110 -0.87 16.01 -26.78
CA SER A 110 -0.05 17.09 -27.32
C SER A 110 0.03 18.33 -26.41
N HIS A 111 -0.56 18.26 -25.20
CA HIS A 111 -0.60 19.39 -24.25
C HIS A 111 -1.16 20.69 -24.86
N LEU A 112 -2.16 20.60 -25.74
CA LEU A 112 -2.76 21.77 -26.39
C LEU A 112 -3.92 22.33 -25.56
N LYS A 113 -3.94 23.65 -25.38
CA LYS A 113 -5.00 24.35 -24.61
C LYS A 113 -5.10 23.86 -23.17
N THR A 114 -3.95 23.67 -22.52
CA THR A 114 -3.87 23.42 -21.07
C THR A 114 -4.57 24.55 -20.30
N THR A 115 -5.19 24.20 -19.18
CA THR A 115 -6.05 25.11 -18.41
C THR A 115 -5.53 25.42 -17.01
N VAL A 116 -4.52 24.68 -16.55
CA VAL A 116 -3.90 24.84 -15.23
C VAL A 116 -2.39 24.63 -15.32
N GLN A 117 -1.67 25.34 -14.47
CA GLN A 117 -0.24 25.16 -14.24
C GLN A 117 -0.01 24.56 -12.85
N ILE A 118 0.77 23.49 -12.76
CA ILE A 118 1.15 22.87 -11.49
C ILE A 118 2.59 23.23 -11.18
N GLU A 119 2.84 23.83 -10.02
CA GLU A 119 4.17 24.24 -9.56
C GLU A 119 4.71 23.27 -8.50
N ILE A 120 5.93 22.77 -8.72
CA ILE A 120 6.65 21.90 -7.78
C ILE A 120 8.12 22.31 -7.76
N ASN A 121 8.57 22.92 -6.66
CA ASN A 121 9.94 23.44 -6.52
C ASN A 121 10.40 24.26 -7.74
N ASN A 122 9.65 25.33 -8.03
CA ASN A 122 9.90 26.28 -9.13
C ASN A 122 9.90 25.66 -10.55
N MET A 123 9.53 24.38 -10.69
CA MET A 123 9.22 23.78 -11.99
C MET A 123 7.73 23.76 -12.22
N TYR A 124 7.34 23.92 -13.48
CA TYR A 124 5.95 24.10 -13.88
C TYR A 124 5.51 23.04 -14.87
N PHE A 125 4.33 22.46 -14.63
CA PHE A 125 3.67 21.51 -15.53
C PHE A 125 2.39 22.11 -16.06
N ASN A 126 2.29 22.23 -17.38
CA ASN A 126 1.07 22.67 -18.05
C ASN A 126 0.16 21.45 -18.29
N CYS A 127 -1.01 21.46 -17.64
CA CYS A 127 -1.91 20.31 -17.60
C CYS A 127 -3.34 20.69 -17.99
N HIS A 128 -4.13 19.69 -18.34
CA HIS A 128 -5.57 19.84 -18.50
C HIS A 128 -6.24 19.57 -17.15
N PHE A 129 -6.86 20.61 -16.58
CA PHE A 129 -7.48 20.48 -15.26
C PHE A 129 -8.56 19.39 -15.25
N ILE A 130 -9.31 19.24 -16.35
CA ILE A 130 -10.32 18.20 -16.49
C ILE A 130 -9.74 16.78 -16.38
N VAL A 131 -8.54 16.54 -16.92
CA VAL A 131 -7.87 15.22 -16.81
C VAL A 131 -7.51 14.93 -15.36
N LEU A 132 -6.99 15.94 -14.64
CA LEU A 132 -6.71 15.83 -13.22
C LEU A 132 -7.99 15.52 -12.42
N GLN A 133 -9.08 16.26 -12.67
CA GLN A 133 -10.36 16.06 -11.98
C GLN A 133 -11.01 14.69 -12.24
N VAL A 134 -10.75 14.05 -13.38
CA VAL A 134 -11.29 12.71 -13.68
C VAL A 134 -10.68 11.65 -12.76
N TYR A 135 -9.38 11.72 -12.48
CA TYR A 135 -8.66 10.67 -11.75
C TYR A 135 -8.30 11.01 -10.31
N SER A 136 -8.17 12.30 -9.97
CA SER A 136 -7.70 12.77 -8.68
C SER A 136 -8.82 13.47 -7.94
N ARG A 137 -9.29 12.85 -6.85
CA ARG A 137 -10.30 13.43 -5.96
C ARG A 137 -9.81 14.75 -5.34
N PHE A 138 -8.50 14.92 -5.16
CA PHE A 138 -7.91 16.19 -4.73
C PHE A 138 -8.30 17.36 -5.64
N PHE A 139 -8.22 17.17 -6.96
CA PHE A 139 -8.59 18.21 -7.92
C PHE A 139 -10.10 18.25 -8.17
N SER A 140 -10.81 17.12 -8.12
CA SER A 140 -12.27 17.08 -8.33
C SER A 140 -13.05 17.89 -7.29
N GLU A 141 -12.54 17.98 -6.06
CA GLU A 141 -13.19 18.69 -4.95
C GLU A 141 -12.90 20.20 -4.94
N LEU A 142 -12.09 20.72 -5.86
CA LEU A 142 -11.85 22.15 -5.97
C LEU A 142 -13.07 22.84 -6.61
N GLU A 143 -13.60 23.86 -5.93
CA GLU A 143 -14.82 24.57 -6.34
C GLU A 143 -14.67 25.34 -7.67
N MET A 144 -13.47 25.87 -7.91
CA MET A 144 -13.15 26.68 -9.08
C MET A 144 -11.91 26.11 -9.76
N ILE A 145 -11.82 26.28 -11.09
CA ILE A 145 -10.63 25.90 -11.85
C ILE A 145 -9.51 26.89 -11.51
N PRO A 146 -8.46 26.47 -10.78
CA PRO A 146 -7.34 27.33 -10.46
C PRO A 146 -6.45 27.52 -11.70
N LEU A 147 -5.81 28.69 -11.80
CA LEU A 147 -4.81 28.94 -12.84
C LEU A 147 -3.45 28.33 -12.47
N LEU A 148 -3.12 28.33 -11.18
CA LEU A 148 -1.87 27.80 -10.63
C LEU A 148 -2.18 26.97 -9.38
N VAL A 149 -1.58 25.79 -9.26
CA VAL A 149 -1.61 24.98 -8.05
C VAL A 149 -0.19 24.61 -7.65
N THR A 150 0.21 24.98 -6.44
CA THR A 150 1.53 24.63 -5.90
C THR A 150 1.43 23.35 -5.06
N LEU A 151 2.25 22.35 -5.36
CA LEU A 151 2.32 21.09 -4.62
C LEU A 151 3.62 21.02 -3.80
N PRO A 152 3.58 20.42 -2.60
CA PRO A 152 4.76 20.28 -1.74
C PRO A 152 5.73 19.24 -2.30
N GLU A 153 6.93 19.68 -2.70
CA GLU A 153 7.98 18.82 -3.28
C GLU A 153 8.34 17.61 -2.40
N LYS A 154 8.34 17.79 -1.07
CA LYS A 154 8.67 16.71 -0.12
C LYS A 154 7.69 15.53 -0.15
N ILE A 155 6.48 15.74 -0.66
CA ILE A 155 5.43 14.72 -0.75
C ILE A 155 5.24 14.30 -2.20
N VAL A 156 5.19 15.28 -3.12
CA VAL A 156 5.01 15.05 -4.54
C VAL A 156 6.24 15.60 -5.26
N SER A 157 7.19 14.72 -5.60
CA SER A 157 8.33 15.10 -6.42
C SER A 157 7.90 15.44 -7.84
N GLN A 158 8.71 16.24 -8.55
CA GLN A 158 8.47 16.57 -9.96
C GLN A 158 8.35 15.29 -10.81
N LYS A 159 9.19 14.29 -10.53
CA LYS A 159 9.18 13.00 -11.23
C LYS A 159 7.93 12.20 -10.91
N ALA A 160 7.52 12.14 -9.65
CA ALA A 160 6.29 11.47 -9.24
C ALA A 160 5.04 12.09 -9.88
N PHE A 161 4.95 13.42 -9.92
CA PHE A 161 3.85 14.11 -10.59
C PHE A 161 3.84 13.83 -12.09
N MET A 162 4.98 13.96 -12.76
CA MET A 162 5.12 13.67 -14.19
C MET A 162 4.66 12.25 -14.53
N LEU A 163 5.12 11.24 -13.78
CA LEU A 163 4.72 9.85 -13.97
C LEU A 163 3.24 9.63 -13.67
N SER A 164 2.70 10.28 -12.64
CA SER A 164 1.26 10.22 -12.30
C SER A 164 0.39 10.82 -13.41
N TYR A 165 0.80 11.96 -13.98
CA TYR A 165 0.06 12.60 -15.07
C TYR A 165 0.19 11.80 -16.38
N LYS A 166 1.38 11.25 -16.67
CA LYS A 166 1.57 10.30 -17.78
C LYS A 166 0.68 9.07 -17.63
N TRP A 167 0.51 8.56 -16.42
CA TRP A 167 -0.42 7.46 -16.11
C TRP A 167 -1.87 7.85 -16.44
N MET A 168 -2.30 9.06 -16.11
CA MET A 168 -3.67 9.53 -16.42
C MET A 168 -3.96 9.66 -17.92
N LEU A 169 -2.94 9.98 -18.71
CA LEU A 169 -3.06 10.15 -20.17
C LEU A 169 -2.98 8.83 -20.94
N SER A 170 -2.47 7.77 -20.33
CA SER A 170 -2.24 6.49 -20.99
C SER A 170 -3.41 5.54 -20.76
N ASP A 171 -3.84 4.82 -21.81
CA ASP A 171 -4.83 3.74 -21.65
C ASP A 171 -4.22 2.48 -21.02
N GLU A 172 -2.93 2.23 -21.31
CA GLU A 172 -2.17 1.07 -20.88
C GLU A 172 -0.88 1.53 -20.18
N PRO A 173 -1.00 2.16 -19.00
CA PRO A 173 0.16 2.74 -18.34
C PRO A 173 1.08 1.65 -17.79
N VAL A 174 2.39 1.84 -17.97
CA VAL A 174 3.44 1.02 -17.35
C VAL A 174 4.13 1.85 -16.27
N LEU A 175 4.16 1.34 -15.05
CA LEU A 175 4.84 1.99 -13.92
C LEU A 175 6.31 1.57 -13.87
N GLU A 176 7.17 2.51 -13.52
CA GLU A 176 8.59 2.27 -13.31
C GLU A 176 8.82 1.86 -11.85
N LEU A 177 9.29 0.63 -11.62
CA LEU A 177 9.50 0.09 -10.27
C LEU A 177 10.42 0.99 -9.42
N ALA A 178 11.45 1.58 -10.04
CA ALA A 178 12.39 2.49 -9.37
C ALA A 178 11.74 3.72 -8.72
N HIS A 179 10.55 4.13 -9.19
CA HIS A 179 9.83 5.30 -8.67
C HIS A 179 8.49 4.93 -8.01
N ILE A 180 8.24 3.64 -7.79
CA ILE A 180 6.93 3.16 -7.32
C ILE A 180 6.53 3.76 -5.98
N VAL A 181 7.50 3.95 -5.08
CA VAL A 181 7.29 4.55 -3.75
C VAL A 181 6.89 6.01 -3.90
N GLU A 182 7.66 6.81 -4.64
CA GLU A 182 7.34 8.23 -4.86
C GLU A 182 5.99 8.41 -5.56
N VAL A 183 5.69 7.57 -6.55
CA VAL A 183 4.42 7.59 -7.29
C VAL A 183 3.26 7.20 -6.38
N TYR A 184 3.41 6.18 -5.53
CA TYR A 184 2.35 5.78 -4.59
C TYR A 184 2.07 6.86 -3.54
N VAL A 185 3.12 7.51 -3.03
CA VAL A 185 3.00 8.63 -2.08
C VAL A 185 2.28 9.80 -2.73
N ALA A 186 2.66 10.16 -3.95
CA ALA A 186 1.98 11.19 -4.72
C ALA A 186 0.52 10.83 -5.02
N ALA A 187 0.25 9.58 -5.41
CA ALA A 187 -1.09 9.08 -5.66
C ALA A 187 -1.97 9.13 -4.40
N THR A 188 -1.39 8.83 -3.24
CA THR A 188 -2.09 8.93 -1.94
C THR A 188 -2.40 10.38 -1.59
N TYR A 189 -1.43 11.29 -1.70
CA TYR A 189 -1.63 12.71 -1.43
C TYR A 189 -2.64 13.37 -2.38
N LEU A 190 -2.52 13.09 -3.69
CA LEU A 190 -3.44 13.57 -4.72
C LEU A 190 -4.74 12.76 -4.76
N ARG A 191 -4.91 11.74 -3.90
CA ARG A 191 -6.10 10.90 -3.81
C ARG A 191 -6.53 10.31 -5.16
N ILE A 192 -5.57 9.74 -5.88
CA ILE A 192 -5.73 9.05 -7.16
C ILE A 192 -5.87 7.54 -6.87
N SER A 193 -7.09 7.10 -6.57
CA SER A 193 -7.36 5.72 -6.12
C SER A 193 -6.93 4.67 -7.15
N GLY A 194 -7.17 4.92 -8.44
CA GLY A 194 -6.80 3.99 -9.52
C GLY A 194 -5.28 3.78 -9.63
N LEU A 195 -4.50 4.85 -9.49
CA LEU A 195 -3.04 4.79 -9.50
C LEU A 195 -2.50 4.13 -8.24
N ALA A 196 -3.04 4.48 -7.06
CA ALA A 196 -2.65 3.84 -5.80
C ALA A 196 -2.92 2.33 -5.82
N ALA A 197 -4.08 1.91 -6.37
CA ALA A 197 -4.40 0.49 -6.56
C ALA A 197 -3.49 -0.18 -7.60
N HIS A 198 -3.06 0.53 -8.64
CA HIS A 198 -2.09 0.01 -9.60
C HIS A 198 -0.72 -0.23 -8.96
N CYS A 199 -0.22 0.73 -8.18
CA CYS A 199 1.01 0.55 -7.41
C CYS A 199 0.90 -0.61 -6.43
N TRP A 200 -0.26 -0.79 -5.80
CA TRP A 200 -0.51 -1.87 -4.85
C TRP A 200 -0.30 -3.26 -5.47
N LYS A 201 -0.59 -3.45 -6.76
CA LYS A 201 -0.33 -4.72 -7.44
C LYS A 201 1.15 -5.14 -7.39
N TYR A 202 2.07 -4.18 -7.40
CA TYR A 202 3.50 -4.47 -7.25
C TYR A 202 3.86 -4.75 -5.80
N PHE A 203 3.33 -3.98 -4.84
CA PHE A 203 3.60 -4.21 -3.42
C PHE A 203 3.04 -5.55 -2.93
N ASP A 204 1.89 -5.98 -3.44
CA ASP A 204 1.24 -7.24 -3.06
C ASP A 204 1.91 -8.49 -3.67
N ASP A 205 2.73 -8.31 -4.70
CA ASP A 205 3.43 -9.40 -5.38
C ASP A 205 4.76 -9.74 -4.68
N GLU A 206 4.92 -11.01 -4.30
CA GLU A 206 6.12 -11.53 -3.64
C GLU A 206 7.27 -11.78 -4.62
N GLU A 207 7.02 -11.83 -5.93
CA GLU A 207 8.09 -11.94 -6.94
C GLU A 207 8.93 -10.66 -7.00
N TYR A 208 8.29 -9.50 -6.86
CA TYR A 208 8.98 -8.21 -6.85
C TYR A 208 9.51 -7.83 -5.47
N TYR A 209 8.73 -8.13 -4.42
CA TYR A 209 9.09 -7.82 -3.04
C TYR A 209 9.16 -9.10 -2.19
N ASN A 210 10.19 -9.89 -2.41
CA ASN A 210 10.57 -11.03 -1.57
C ASN A 210 11.07 -10.57 -0.17
N GLU A 211 11.67 -11.46 0.62
CA GLU A 211 12.03 -11.12 2.00
C GLU A 211 13.06 -9.97 2.15
N ASP A 212 14.16 -9.99 1.39
CA ASP A 212 15.22 -9.00 1.53
C ASP A 212 14.79 -7.64 0.98
N THR A 213 14.18 -7.62 -0.20
CA THR A 213 13.68 -6.38 -0.80
C THR A 213 12.50 -5.79 -0.01
N ALA A 214 11.63 -6.61 0.58
CA ALA A 214 10.59 -6.15 1.49
C ALA A 214 11.19 -5.50 2.75
N CYS A 215 12.23 -6.10 3.32
CA CYS A 215 12.93 -5.52 4.46
C CYS A 215 13.59 -4.18 4.11
N VAL A 216 14.21 -4.07 2.92
CA VAL A 216 14.79 -2.80 2.44
C VAL A 216 13.70 -1.74 2.28
N LEU A 217 12.59 -2.07 1.60
CA LEU A 217 11.46 -1.16 1.42
C LEU A 217 10.88 -0.70 2.77
N TYR A 218 10.76 -1.61 3.74
CA TYR A 218 10.31 -1.27 5.09
C TYR A 218 11.20 -0.22 5.77
N VAL A 219 12.53 -0.37 5.66
CA VAL A 219 13.50 0.56 6.26
C VAL A 219 13.51 1.90 5.53
N GLU A 220 13.55 1.90 4.20
CA GLU A 220 13.63 3.13 3.40
C GLU A 220 12.37 3.98 3.50
N SER A 221 11.20 3.35 3.69
CA SER A 221 9.92 4.04 3.81
C SER A 221 9.58 4.49 5.24
N LYS A 222 10.50 4.37 6.20
CA LYS A 222 10.19 4.55 7.63
C LYS A 222 9.66 5.94 8.01
N ASP A 223 10.12 6.96 7.28
CA ASP A 223 9.81 8.37 7.52
C ASP A 223 8.59 8.85 6.71
N ASN A 224 7.91 7.96 5.98
CA ASN A 224 6.77 8.29 5.12
C ASN A 224 5.46 7.69 5.63
N PRO A 225 4.55 8.49 6.21
CA PRO A 225 3.27 8.01 6.74
C PRO A 225 2.35 7.36 5.69
N ALA A 226 2.47 7.75 4.41
CA ALA A 226 1.66 7.13 3.36
C ALA A 226 2.02 5.64 3.16
N MET A 227 3.23 5.24 3.59
CA MET A 227 3.73 3.88 3.44
C MET A 227 3.41 2.97 4.62
N ASP A 228 2.70 3.43 5.65
CA ASP A 228 2.42 2.64 6.87
C ASP A 228 1.79 1.27 6.57
N VAL A 229 0.80 1.25 5.68
CA VAL A 229 0.12 0.00 5.30
C VAL A 229 1.06 -0.92 4.51
N VAL A 230 1.87 -0.36 3.60
CA VAL A 230 2.88 -1.11 2.84
C VAL A 230 3.93 -1.69 3.80
N ARG A 231 4.40 -0.92 4.78
CA ARG A 231 5.38 -1.37 5.78
C ARG A 231 4.86 -2.55 6.59
N ASN A 232 3.59 -2.52 6.99
CA ASN A 232 2.97 -3.65 7.69
C ASN A 232 2.96 -4.91 6.83
N LEU A 233 2.65 -4.79 5.54
CA LEU A 233 2.73 -5.90 4.58
C LEU A 233 4.17 -6.39 4.43
N MET A 234 5.14 -5.50 4.29
CA MET A 234 6.55 -5.89 4.14
C MET A 234 7.07 -6.67 5.35
N LEU A 235 6.66 -6.30 6.57
CA LEU A 235 7.04 -7.03 7.78
C LEU A 235 6.53 -8.47 7.79
N THR A 236 5.38 -8.77 7.16
CA THR A 236 4.85 -10.14 7.14
C THR A 236 5.68 -11.09 6.28
N ARG A 237 6.53 -10.54 5.41
CA ARG A 237 7.39 -11.30 4.49
C ARG A 237 8.76 -11.64 5.09
N ILE A 238 9.17 -10.98 6.17
CA ILE A 238 10.46 -11.24 6.81
C ILE A 238 10.39 -12.57 7.56
N ARG A 239 11.08 -13.60 7.03
CA ARG A 239 11.11 -14.95 7.58
C ARG A 239 12.55 -15.43 7.79
N LYS A 240 13.18 -16.01 6.75
CA LYS A 240 14.60 -16.38 6.71
C LYS A 240 15.51 -15.16 6.83
N PHE A 241 15.08 -14.01 6.33
CA PHE A 241 15.87 -12.77 6.39
C PHE A 241 15.93 -12.16 7.81
N LEU A 242 15.17 -12.67 8.79
CA LEU A 242 15.07 -12.08 10.12
C LEU A 242 16.43 -11.90 10.80
N LEU A 243 17.26 -12.94 10.87
CA LEU A 243 18.54 -12.86 11.58
C LEU A 243 19.52 -11.92 10.89
N THR A 244 19.53 -11.89 9.56
CA THR A 244 20.26 -10.89 8.77
C THR A 244 19.78 -9.48 9.09
N PHE A 245 18.45 -9.27 9.19
CA PHE A 245 17.91 -7.98 9.58
C PHE A 245 18.31 -7.59 11.00
N VAL A 246 18.22 -8.52 11.98
CA VAL A 246 18.62 -8.32 13.38
C VAL A 246 20.09 -7.91 13.51
N ALA A 247 20.94 -8.42 12.61
CA ALA A 247 22.34 -8.06 12.56
C ALA A 247 22.54 -6.57 12.22
N THR A 248 21.63 -5.93 11.48
CA THR A 248 21.76 -4.53 11.06
C THR A 248 21.54 -3.53 12.20
N ARG A 249 21.98 -2.28 11.98
CA ARG A 249 21.61 -1.15 12.84
C ARG A 249 20.15 -0.76 12.67
N ASP A 250 19.60 -0.92 11.47
CA ASP A 250 18.21 -0.56 11.15
C ASP A 250 17.21 -1.35 12.00
N PHE A 251 17.55 -2.59 12.37
CA PHE A 251 16.77 -3.35 13.34
C PHE A 251 16.65 -2.67 14.72
N LEU A 252 17.70 -2.00 15.19
CA LEU A 252 17.70 -1.33 16.50
C LEU A 252 16.75 -0.14 16.55
N ASP A 253 16.41 0.44 15.39
CA ASP A 253 15.48 1.55 15.24
C ASP A 253 14.01 1.09 15.11
N LEU A 254 13.72 -0.23 15.20
CA LEU A 254 12.34 -0.70 15.09
C LEU A 254 11.41 -0.10 16.15
N PRO A 255 10.22 0.36 15.75
CA PRO A 255 9.13 0.63 16.68
C PRO A 255 8.75 -0.64 17.45
N THR A 256 8.39 -0.49 18.72
CA THR A 256 8.03 -1.62 19.59
C THR A 256 6.86 -2.44 19.05
N SER A 257 5.86 -1.80 18.43
CA SER A 257 4.71 -2.48 17.82
C SER A 257 5.13 -3.44 16.73
N HIS A 258 6.05 -3.02 15.86
CA HIS A 258 6.55 -3.84 14.75
C HIS A 258 7.47 -4.96 15.24
N LEU A 259 8.27 -4.71 16.27
CA LEU A 259 9.06 -5.77 16.90
C LEU A 259 8.16 -6.84 17.52
N ILE A 260 7.12 -6.44 18.26
CA ILE A 260 6.14 -7.38 18.82
C ILE A 260 5.49 -8.19 17.70
N PHE A 261 5.07 -7.54 16.61
CA PHE A 261 4.48 -8.21 15.46
C PHE A 261 5.41 -9.29 14.88
N LEU A 262 6.70 -8.99 14.70
CA LEU A 262 7.69 -9.98 14.23
C LEU A 262 7.88 -11.12 15.23
N LEU A 263 8.03 -10.82 16.53
CA LEU A 263 8.29 -11.85 17.54
C LEU A 263 7.06 -12.71 17.86
N GLU A 264 5.84 -12.22 17.67
CA GLU A 264 4.62 -13.03 17.83
C GLU A 264 4.41 -14.01 16.66
N SER A 265 4.95 -13.69 15.47
CA SER A 265 4.75 -14.48 14.25
C SER A 265 5.35 -15.89 14.32
N ASP A 266 4.57 -16.91 13.95
CA ASP A 266 5.03 -18.28 13.71
C ASP A 266 5.92 -18.40 12.47
N GLN A 267 5.86 -17.43 11.57
CA GLN A 267 6.49 -17.52 10.25
C GLN A 267 7.98 -17.19 10.26
N ILE A 268 8.48 -16.54 11.31
CA ILE A 268 9.89 -16.18 11.41
C ILE A 268 10.77 -17.43 11.46
N CYS A 269 11.98 -17.29 10.93
CA CYS A 269 12.97 -18.36 10.90
C CYS A 269 14.13 -18.04 11.83
N VAL A 270 14.40 -18.94 12.76
CA VAL A 270 15.50 -18.86 13.73
C VAL A 270 16.10 -20.24 13.95
N ASN A 271 17.35 -20.34 14.40
CA ASN A 271 17.98 -21.62 14.72
C ASN A 271 17.42 -22.20 16.03
N THR A 272 17.04 -21.34 16.98
CA THR A 272 16.49 -21.74 18.28
C THR A 272 15.67 -20.61 18.89
N GLU A 273 14.69 -20.93 19.75
CA GLU A 273 13.90 -19.89 20.45
C GLU A 273 14.77 -19.00 21.34
N ILE A 274 15.96 -19.49 21.73
CA ILE A 274 16.96 -18.70 22.46
C ILE A 274 17.34 -17.44 21.67
N GLU A 275 17.43 -17.54 20.33
CA GLU A 275 17.72 -16.38 19.48
C GLU A 275 16.61 -15.35 19.52
N VAL A 276 15.33 -15.76 19.60
CA VAL A 276 14.19 -14.82 19.75
C VAL A 276 14.31 -14.03 21.05
N PHE A 277 14.74 -14.68 22.13
CA PHE A 277 15.07 -14.00 23.38
C PHE A 277 16.24 -13.04 23.20
N PHE A 278 17.32 -13.45 22.55
CA PHE A 278 18.46 -12.59 22.29
C PHE A 278 18.16 -11.42 21.34
N ILE A 279 17.27 -11.60 20.37
CA ILE A 279 16.74 -10.52 19.52
C ILE A 279 16.09 -9.45 20.40
N ALA A 280 15.24 -9.84 21.35
CA ALA A 280 14.62 -8.92 22.30
C ALA A 280 15.66 -8.25 23.22
N VAL A 281 16.65 -9.00 23.73
CA VAL A 281 17.75 -8.47 24.55
C VAL A 281 18.53 -7.40 23.78
N ARG A 282 18.90 -7.68 22.53
CA ARG A 282 19.64 -6.77 21.65
C ARG A 282 18.86 -5.48 21.41
N TRP A 283 17.57 -5.57 21.09
CA TRP A 283 16.72 -4.39 20.88
C TRP A 283 16.52 -3.59 22.17
N LEU A 284 16.29 -4.26 23.30
CA LEU A 284 16.19 -3.61 24.62
C LEU A 284 17.49 -2.90 25.01
N GLY A 285 18.65 -3.51 24.68
CA GLY A 285 19.97 -2.99 25.02
C GLY A 285 20.33 -1.68 24.35
N HIS A 286 19.80 -1.40 23.16
CA HIS A 286 20.07 -0.16 22.44
C HIS A 286 19.62 1.11 23.20
N ASP A 287 18.50 1.04 23.94
CA ASP A 287 18.06 2.12 24.85
C ASP A 287 17.30 1.52 26.05
N TRP A 288 18.03 0.82 26.93
CA TRP A 288 17.44 0.12 28.08
C TRP A 288 16.55 1.02 28.93
N ASN A 289 17.00 2.26 29.18
CA ASN A 289 16.31 3.17 30.09
C ASN A 289 14.91 3.53 29.60
N LYS A 290 14.74 3.75 28.28
CA LYS A 290 13.42 4.01 27.69
C LYS A 290 12.65 2.73 27.38
N ARG A 291 13.32 1.66 26.96
CA ARG A 291 12.68 0.45 26.43
C ARG A 291 12.29 -0.58 27.50
N LYS A 292 12.83 -0.49 28.73
CA LYS A 292 12.53 -1.42 29.84
C LYS A 292 11.03 -1.57 30.16
N VAL A 293 10.21 -0.55 29.86
CA VAL A 293 8.75 -0.59 30.06
C VAL A 293 8.06 -1.63 29.17
N HIS A 294 8.71 -2.05 28.08
CA HIS A 294 8.20 -3.03 27.14
C HIS A 294 8.63 -4.47 27.43
N VAL A 295 9.47 -4.69 28.45
CA VAL A 295 10.00 -6.02 28.81
C VAL A 295 8.86 -7.03 28.95
N ARG A 296 7.82 -6.72 29.73
CA ARG A 296 6.67 -7.61 29.91
C ARG A 296 6.05 -8.09 28.60
N ARG A 297 5.85 -7.16 27.67
CA ARG A 297 5.18 -7.44 26.40
C ARG A 297 6.09 -8.23 25.48
N LEU A 298 7.38 -7.89 25.40
CA LEU A 298 8.36 -8.62 24.59
C LEU A 298 8.56 -10.05 25.11
N MET A 299 8.69 -10.22 26.42
CA MET A 299 8.83 -11.55 27.06
C MET A 299 7.57 -12.40 26.93
N SER A 300 6.41 -11.80 26.63
CA SER A 300 5.20 -12.58 26.29
C SER A 300 5.19 -13.10 24.85
N CYS A 301 6.01 -12.54 23.96
CA CYS A 301 6.12 -12.99 22.57
C CYS A 301 7.07 -14.20 22.43
N ILE A 302 7.92 -14.42 23.44
CA ILE A 302 8.95 -15.46 23.46
C ILE A 302 8.37 -16.74 24.08
N ARG A 303 8.58 -17.86 23.40
CA ARG A 303 8.01 -19.16 23.74
C ARG A 303 9.03 -19.95 24.56
N PHE A 304 9.29 -19.54 25.80
CA PHE A 304 10.31 -20.16 26.67
C PHE A 304 10.23 -21.69 26.76
N ASN A 305 9.03 -22.23 26.61
CA ASN A 305 8.76 -23.66 26.53
C ASN A 305 9.28 -24.39 25.27
N LEU A 306 9.75 -23.65 24.25
CA LEU A 306 10.44 -24.17 23.07
C LEU A 306 11.96 -24.06 23.22
N MET A 307 12.47 -23.45 24.30
CA MET A 307 13.89 -23.48 24.61
C MET A 307 14.24 -24.85 25.24
N PRO A 308 15.45 -25.37 24.97
CA PRO A 308 15.94 -26.58 25.64
C PRO A 308 15.92 -26.43 27.16
N LEU A 309 15.53 -27.49 27.87
CA LEU A 309 15.44 -27.47 29.34
C LEU A 309 16.79 -27.13 29.99
N TRP A 310 17.89 -27.65 29.42
CA TRP A 310 19.24 -27.36 29.92
C TRP A 310 19.54 -25.85 29.86
N TYR A 311 19.08 -25.13 28.84
CA TYR A 311 19.31 -23.70 28.70
C TYR A 311 18.55 -22.91 29.76
N LEU A 312 17.28 -23.25 30.00
CA LEU A 312 16.46 -22.61 31.04
C LEU A 312 17.07 -22.74 32.44
N LEU A 313 17.73 -23.88 32.72
CA LEU A 313 18.45 -24.12 33.96
C LEU A 313 19.83 -23.43 34.00
N TYR A 314 20.54 -23.46 32.88
CA TYR A 314 21.88 -22.89 32.72
C TYR A 314 21.89 -21.36 32.83
N ALA A 315 20.95 -20.70 32.15
CA ALA A 315 20.93 -19.24 32.02
C ALA A 315 20.81 -18.52 33.38
N ARG A 316 20.23 -19.17 34.39
CA ARG A 316 20.13 -18.64 35.77
C ARG A 316 21.43 -18.75 36.59
N ARG A 317 22.35 -19.61 36.16
CA ARG A 317 23.57 -19.94 36.92
C ARG A 317 24.82 -19.28 36.37
N GLU A 318 24.95 -19.27 35.04
CA GLU A 318 26.26 -19.05 34.39
C GLU A 318 26.30 -17.89 33.39
N GLU A 319 25.16 -17.27 33.06
CA GLU A 319 25.15 -16.12 32.15
C GLU A 319 25.85 -14.90 32.76
N ASP A 320 26.73 -14.25 31.99
CA ASP A 320 27.53 -13.11 32.43
C ASP A 320 27.08 -11.79 31.77
N HIS A 321 26.26 -11.82 30.72
CA HIS A 321 25.82 -10.60 30.07
C HIS A 321 24.85 -9.79 30.96
N PRO A 322 25.16 -8.52 31.27
CA PRO A 322 24.45 -7.75 32.29
C PRO A 322 22.97 -7.49 31.98
N LEU A 323 22.62 -7.37 30.70
CA LEU A 323 21.21 -7.21 30.31
C LEU A 323 20.44 -8.53 30.36
N VAL A 324 21.08 -9.65 30.02
CA VAL A 324 20.43 -10.94 30.10
C VAL A 324 20.16 -11.28 31.57
N MET A 325 21.15 -11.06 32.45
CA MET A 325 20.98 -11.24 33.89
C MET A 325 19.85 -10.38 34.45
N LYS A 326 19.79 -9.09 34.09
CA LYS A 326 18.67 -8.21 34.50
C LYS A 326 17.31 -8.71 34.04
N LEU A 327 17.24 -9.37 32.89
CA LEU A 327 15.99 -9.92 32.36
C LEU A 327 15.63 -11.25 33.03
N ILE A 328 16.58 -12.16 33.21
CA ILE A 328 16.36 -13.46 33.85
C ILE A 328 15.89 -13.30 35.29
N PHE A 329 16.47 -12.36 36.05
CA PHE A 329 16.06 -12.05 37.42
C PHE A 329 14.90 -11.04 37.52
N ASN A 330 14.25 -10.72 36.40
CA ASN A 330 12.99 -10.00 36.45
C ASN A 330 11.89 -11.00 36.89
N PRO A 331 11.08 -10.70 37.92
CA PRO A 331 10.04 -11.61 38.42
C PRO A 331 9.08 -12.15 37.34
N GLU A 332 8.79 -11.36 36.30
CA GLU A 332 7.90 -11.78 35.21
C GLU A 332 8.54 -12.82 34.29
N VAL A 333 9.84 -12.68 34.04
CA VAL A 333 10.62 -13.62 33.22
C VAL A 333 10.93 -14.87 34.02
N GLU A 334 11.27 -14.71 35.30
CA GLU A 334 11.49 -15.81 36.22
C GLU A 334 10.26 -16.72 36.29
N TYR A 335 9.07 -16.14 36.44
CA TYR A 335 7.80 -16.88 36.39
C TYR A 335 7.61 -17.65 35.08
N LYS A 336 7.89 -17.02 33.93
CA LYS A 336 7.77 -17.69 32.62
C LYS A 336 8.76 -18.85 32.45
N ILE A 337 9.98 -18.69 32.95
CA ILE A 337 10.99 -19.74 32.95
C ILE A 337 10.53 -20.90 33.86
N ASP A 338 10.04 -20.63 35.07
CA ASP A 338 9.56 -21.66 35.99
C ASP A 338 8.34 -22.41 35.45
N GLU A 339 7.38 -21.68 34.87
CA GLU A 339 6.22 -22.25 34.18
C GLU A 339 6.67 -23.16 33.03
N SER A 340 7.64 -22.72 32.23
CA SER A 340 8.17 -23.49 31.10
C SER A 340 8.93 -24.73 31.55
N ILE A 341 9.77 -24.63 32.59
CA ILE A 341 10.47 -25.77 33.20
C ILE A 341 9.46 -26.78 33.72
N SER A 342 8.43 -26.32 34.44
CA SER A 342 7.36 -27.18 34.95
C SER A 342 6.65 -27.90 33.81
N ARG A 343 6.31 -27.18 32.74
CA ARG A 343 5.63 -27.76 31.57
C ARG A 343 6.48 -28.79 30.82
N ILE A 344 7.77 -28.52 30.63
CA ILE A 344 8.70 -29.45 29.98
C ILE A 344 8.88 -30.71 30.85
N THR A 345 9.13 -30.54 32.15
CA THR A 345 9.35 -31.67 33.07
C THR A 345 8.11 -32.54 33.26
N SER A 346 6.91 -31.95 33.31
CA SER A 346 5.65 -32.70 33.30
C SER A 346 5.49 -33.53 32.04
N ARG A 347 5.79 -32.98 30.86
CA ARG A 347 5.74 -33.72 29.58
C ARG A 347 6.74 -34.88 29.56
N MET A 348 7.99 -34.63 29.95
CA MET A 348 9.01 -35.70 30.02
C MET A 348 8.58 -36.83 30.97
N TYR A 349 7.88 -36.50 32.06
CA TYR A 349 7.33 -37.50 32.98
C TYR A 349 6.19 -38.28 32.33
N GLU A 350 5.25 -37.61 31.65
CA GLU A 350 4.15 -38.24 30.92
C GLU A 350 4.65 -39.18 29.81
N ASP A 351 5.60 -38.73 28.99
CA ASP A 351 6.22 -39.56 27.93
C ASP A 351 6.89 -40.81 28.50
N ALA A 352 7.58 -40.67 29.63
CA ALA A 352 8.20 -41.78 30.34
C ALA A 352 7.17 -42.77 30.92
N LEU A 353 5.98 -42.30 31.33
CA LEU A 353 4.88 -43.16 31.78
C LEU A 353 4.25 -43.94 30.62
N GLU A 354 4.13 -43.32 29.45
CA GLU A 354 3.58 -43.94 28.25
C GLU A 354 4.54 -44.94 27.60
N GLY A 355 5.80 -44.99 28.06
CA GLY A 355 6.83 -45.86 27.49
C GLY A 355 7.37 -45.36 26.15
N ASN A 356 7.09 -44.10 25.80
CA ASN A 356 7.76 -43.41 24.72
C ASN A 356 9.20 -43.12 25.19
N ASP A 357 10.19 -43.39 24.34
CA ASP A 357 11.58 -43.12 24.70
C ASP A 357 11.72 -41.60 24.87
N ALA A 358 11.94 -41.14 26.12
CA ALA A 358 12.04 -39.72 26.50
C ALA A 358 13.16 -38.95 25.77
N GLN A 359 13.91 -39.62 24.90
CA GLN A 359 14.88 -39.06 23.97
C GLN A 359 14.24 -38.34 22.79
N SER A 360 12.94 -38.54 22.53
CA SER A 360 12.21 -37.61 21.68
C SER A 360 12.00 -36.31 22.46
N GLU A 361 13.03 -35.47 22.52
CA GLU A 361 12.85 -34.01 22.46
C GLU A 361 12.25 -33.65 21.08
N GLU A 362 11.30 -34.44 20.56
CA GLU A 362 10.42 -34.03 19.50
C GLU A 362 9.67 -32.85 20.09
N TYR A 363 10.10 -31.67 19.69
CA TYR A 363 9.36 -30.45 19.88
C TYR A 363 7.94 -30.78 19.43
N ALA A 364 7.05 -30.98 20.42
CA ALA A 364 5.72 -31.51 20.18
C ALA A 364 5.00 -30.59 19.19
N SER A 365 4.19 -31.19 18.32
CA SER A 365 3.30 -30.57 17.33
C SER A 365 2.25 -29.60 17.91
N ASP A 366 2.52 -28.98 19.08
CA ASP A 366 1.86 -27.78 19.53
C ASP A 366 1.83 -26.80 18.36
N SER A 367 0.62 -26.38 18.00
CA SER A 367 0.24 -25.58 16.83
C SER A 367 0.77 -24.13 16.84
N GLY A 368 1.97 -23.92 17.37
CA GLY A 368 2.63 -22.63 17.55
C GLY A 368 4.15 -22.81 17.61
N GLN A 369 4.70 -23.67 16.76
CA GLN A 369 6.14 -23.75 16.53
C GLN A 369 6.58 -22.70 15.52
N ARG A 370 7.84 -22.26 15.65
CA ARG A 370 8.49 -21.42 14.64
C ARG A 370 9.14 -22.28 13.57
N ASN A 371 9.50 -21.65 12.46
CA ASN A 371 10.27 -22.31 11.42
C ASN A 371 11.73 -22.42 11.86
N TRP A 372 12.18 -23.62 12.18
CA TRP A 372 13.57 -23.86 12.54
C TRP A 372 14.47 -23.88 11.31
N ILE A 373 15.61 -23.22 11.39
CA ILE A 373 16.65 -23.23 10.36
C ILE A 373 17.94 -23.82 10.88
N CYS A 374 18.78 -24.29 9.96
CA CYS A 374 20.14 -24.72 10.26
C CYS A 374 21.10 -23.86 9.44
N ASP A 375 21.58 -22.76 10.02
CA ASP A 375 22.60 -21.93 9.40
C ASP A 375 24.00 -22.49 9.65
N SER A 376 24.78 -22.66 8.59
CA SER A 376 26.18 -23.13 8.67
C SER A 376 27.12 -22.14 9.36
N LEU A 377 26.76 -20.85 9.40
CA LEU A 377 27.51 -19.82 10.12
C LEU A 377 27.21 -19.83 11.63
N CYS A 378 26.13 -20.47 12.05
CA CYS A 378 25.77 -20.57 13.46
C CYS A 378 26.66 -21.59 14.18
N SER A 379 27.68 -21.09 14.88
CA SER A 379 28.71 -21.94 15.51
C SER A 379 28.30 -22.59 16.84
N TYR A 380 27.19 -22.16 17.44
CA TYR A 380 26.72 -22.66 18.74
C TYR A 380 25.56 -23.65 18.61
N TYR A 381 24.90 -23.74 17.46
CA TYR A 381 23.82 -24.69 17.26
C TYR A 381 24.36 -26.06 16.87
N HIS A 382 24.13 -27.04 17.74
CA HIS A 382 24.60 -28.41 17.58
C HIS A 382 23.48 -29.40 17.94
N GLY A 383 23.48 -30.57 17.31
CA GLY A 383 22.50 -31.62 17.61
C GLY A 383 22.62 -32.14 19.04
N VAL A 384 21.53 -32.71 19.56
CA VAL A 384 21.50 -33.34 20.88
C VAL A 384 22.59 -34.42 20.97
N GLY A 385 23.46 -34.33 21.98
CA GLY A 385 24.58 -35.25 22.17
C GLY A 385 25.83 -34.96 21.32
N CYS A 386 25.86 -33.87 20.53
CA CYS A 386 27.09 -33.43 19.86
C CYS A 386 28.17 -33.17 20.93
N PRO A 387 29.38 -33.76 20.86
CA PRO A 387 30.45 -33.47 21.83
C PRO A 387 30.92 -32.02 21.75
N ASN A 388 30.61 -31.36 20.63
CA ASN A 388 30.85 -29.94 20.40
C ASN A 388 29.64 -29.06 20.76
N THR A 389 28.58 -29.60 21.39
CA THR A 389 27.51 -28.75 21.94
C THR A 389 28.15 -27.71 22.86
N ARG A 390 28.09 -26.44 22.44
CA ARG A 390 28.63 -25.32 23.20
C ARG A 390 27.53 -24.68 24.02
N GLU A 391 27.94 -24.00 25.07
CA GLU A 391 27.08 -23.09 25.81
C GLU A 391 26.58 -21.98 24.87
N ILE A 392 25.26 -21.79 24.83
CA ILE A 392 24.65 -20.71 24.06
C ILE A 392 24.61 -19.49 24.97
N ARG A 393 25.46 -18.50 24.69
CA ARG A 393 25.53 -17.22 25.43
C ARG A 393 25.19 -16.07 24.50
N PHE A 394 24.79 -14.93 25.07
CA PHE A 394 24.48 -13.75 24.27
C PHE A 394 25.67 -13.28 23.41
N LYS A 395 26.90 -13.40 23.93
CA LYS A 395 28.11 -13.06 23.17
C LYS A 395 28.27 -13.88 21.90
N HIS A 396 27.99 -15.19 21.95
CA HIS A 396 28.07 -16.06 20.77
C HIS A 396 27.04 -15.66 19.71
N PHE A 397 25.87 -15.17 20.15
CA PHE A 397 24.87 -14.61 19.25
C PHE A 397 25.38 -13.31 18.59
N GLU A 398 26.03 -12.41 19.34
CA GLU A 398 26.64 -11.21 18.76
C GLU A 398 27.75 -11.52 17.76
N ASP A 399 28.59 -12.54 18.04
CA ASP A 399 29.61 -13.02 17.12
C ASP A 399 28.96 -13.56 15.83
N TYR A 400 27.89 -14.36 15.95
CA TYR A 400 27.14 -14.87 14.80
C TYR A 400 26.48 -13.76 13.97
N LEU A 401 25.89 -12.74 14.61
CA LEU A 401 25.39 -11.56 13.88
C LEU A 401 26.51 -10.83 13.13
N SER A 402 27.72 -10.81 13.69
CA SER A 402 28.89 -10.19 13.05
C SER A 402 29.38 -10.99 11.84
N GLU A 403 29.27 -12.32 11.87
CA GLU A 403 29.53 -13.20 10.70
C GLU A 403 28.46 -13.00 9.61
N LEU A 404 27.18 -12.87 9.99
CA LEU A 404 26.09 -12.56 9.06
C LEU A 404 26.25 -11.21 8.35
N GLN A 405 26.92 -10.24 8.97
CA GLN A 405 27.24 -8.96 8.31
C GLN A 405 28.36 -9.10 7.25
N GLN A 406 29.22 -10.10 7.39
CA GLN A 406 30.40 -10.31 6.54
C GLN A 406 30.14 -11.32 5.42
N CYS A 407 29.05 -12.10 5.50
CA CYS A 407 28.70 -13.10 4.52
C CYS A 407 28.21 -12.51 3.18
N SER A 408 27.95 -13.38 2.21
CA SER A 408 27.37 -12.97 0.94
C SER A 408 25.94 -12.45 1.11
N LYS A 409 25.50 -11.57 0.20
CA LYS A 409 24.14 -11.01 0.21
C LYS A 409 23.06 -12.09 0.07
N ASP A 410 23.37 -13.18 -0.62
CA ASP A 410 22.44 -14.27 -0.90
C ASP A 410 22.44 -15.37 0.18
N HIS A 411 23.29 -15.27 1.21
CA HIS A 411 23.46 -16.30 2.25
C HIS A 411 22.13 -16.70 2.89
N TRP A 412 21.30 -15.72 3.29
CA TRP A 412 20.01 -15.95 3.93
C TRP A 412 19.08 -16.85 3.10
N SER A 413 19.15 -16.77 1.77
CA SER A 413 18.32 -17.55 0.85
C SER A 413 18.75 -19.02 0.80
N GLN A 414 20.04 -19.28 1.03
CA GLN A 414 20.67 -20.61 1.00
C GLN A 414 20.48 -21.38 2.31
N VAL A 415 20.07 -20.70 3.39
CA VAL A 415 19.81 -21.32 4.69
C VAL A 415 18.69 -22.36 4.56
N ILE A 416 18.97 -23.56 5.08
CA ILE A 416 18.11 -24.75 4.96
C ILE A 416 17.19 -24.81 6.18
N PHE A 417 15.92 -25.17 5.95
CA PHE A 417 15.00 -25.49 7.03
C PHE A 417 15.46 -26.76 7.74
N GLN A 418 15.42 -26.74 9.07
CA GLN A 418 15.71 -27.93 9.85
C GLN A 418 14.60 -28.95 9.65
N ASP A 419 15.00 -30.17 9.30
CA ASP A 419 14.10 -31.32 9.15
C ASP A 419 13.96 -32.00 10.53
N PRO A 420 12.79 -31.95 11.19
CA PRO A 420 12.61 -32.55 12.51
C PRO A 420 12.86 -34.06 12.52
N SER A 421 12.65 -34.72 11.38
CA SER A 421 12.78 -36.18 11.24
C SER A 421 14.23 -36.66 11.13
N LYS A 422 15.17 -35.75 10.84
CA LYS A 422 16.59 -36.10 10.70
C LYS A 422 17.35 -35.73 11.96
N LYS A 423 18.06 -36.70 12.53
CA LYS A 423 19.12 -36.41 13.49
C LYS A 423 20.12 -35.48 12.81
N ILE A 424 20.38 -34.32 13.41
CA ILE A 424 21.35 -33.37 12.91
C ILE A 424 22.73 -34.04 12.99
N ASP A 425 23.30 -34.40 11.85
CA ASP A 425 24.72 -34.78 11.74
C ASP A 425 25.59 -33.51 11.90
N CYS A 426 25.49 -32.86 13.07
CA CYS A 426 26.08 -31.54 13.39
C CYS A 426 27.58 -31.51 13.13
N CYS A 427 28.24 -32.56 13.59
CA CYS A 427 29.65 -32.78 13.44
C CYS A 427 29.73 -34.20 12.92
N SER A 428 29.62 -34.35 11.59
CA SER A 428 30.18 -35.54 10.96
C SER A 428 31.55 -35.76 11.61
N THR A 429 31.84 -37.01 11.97
CA THR A 429 33.09 -37.51 12.53
C THR A 429 34.28 -37.34 11.57
N ARG A 430 34.30 -36.24 10.80
CA ARG A 430 35.44 -35.56 10.25
C ARG A 430 36.36 -35.10 11.39
N LYS A 431 36.94 -36.08 12.09
CA LYS A 431 38.38 -36.19 12.18
C LYS A 431 38.90 -36.12 10.74
N ILE A 432 38.97 -34.91 10.17
CA ILE A 432 39.99 -34.66 9.16
C ILE A 432 41.26 -34.81 9.98
N LYS A 433 41.82 -36.02 9.93
CA LYS A 433 43.17 -36.28 10.36
C LYS A 433 44.01 -35.24 9.65
N SER A 434 44.49 -34.26 10.41
CA SER A 434 45.50 -33.32 9.98
C SER A 434 46.88 -34.01 9.85
N ASP A 435 46.91 -35.25 9.37
CA ASP A 435 48.11 -36.08 9.24
C ASP A 435 48.60 -36.24 7.80
N ASP A 436 47.92 -35.65 6.81
CA ASP A 436 48.38 -35.70 5.40
C ASP A 436 49.23 -34.49 4.99
N PHE A 437 49.86 -33.79 5.94
CA PHE A 437 51.12 -33.10 5.66
C PHE A 437 52.26 -34.12 5.78
N VAL A 438 52.23 -35.13 4.91
CA VAL A 438 53.41 -35.96 4.64
C VAL A 438 54.34 -35.10 3.80
N ALA A 439 55.53 -34.88 4.35
CA ALA A 439 56.65 -34.27 3.69
C ALA A 439 56.99 -35.03 2.39
N ASP A 440 56.93 -34.31 1.26
CA ASP A 440 57.86 -34.42 0.13
C ASP A 440 57.88 -33.09 -0.64
#